data_AF-A0A1Z9EW55-F1
#
_entry.id   AF-A0A1Z9EW55-F1
#
_cell.length_a   1.000
_cell.length_b   1.000
_cell.length_c   1.000
_cell.angle_alpha   90.00
_cell.angle_beta   90.00
_cell.angle_gamma   90.00
#
_symmetry.space_group_name_H-M   'P 1'
#
loop_
_entity.id
_entity.type
_entity.pdbx_description
1 polymer ?
#
loop_
_entity_poly.entity_id
_entity_poly.type
_entity_poly.pdbx_seq_one_letter_code
_entity_poly.pdbx_strand_id
1 'polypeptide(L)'
;MLVIGLLALGLLAAGIGVWFQWQQTRRCLAFYGTRATEQISKSPFVELWQLKPLSGGRHTGRLEAVLVEDITEAKGLVHLRRGLVEDANFQWVEGNTERAPLADAAWDLALVFFDSKQRNESERTVVVIDFGENSQKANLTVVGRPGRVALGKMGKGLKTWVESTANGSVRTDF
;
A
#
# COMPACT_ATOMS: atom_id res chain seq x y z
N MET A 1 37.49 -25.72 21.57
CA MET A 1 36.34 -25.02 22.21
C MET A 1 36.05 -23.65 21.59
N LEU A 2 37.05 -22.81 21.31
CA LEU A 2 36.87 -21.49 20.68
C LEU A 2 36.12 -21.52 19.33
N VAL A 3 36.47 -22.46 18.45
CA VAL A 3 35.84 -22.63 17.12
C VAL A 3 34.36 -23.00 17.24
N ILE A 4 34.02 -23.89 18.17
CA ILE A 4 32.63 -24.31 18.42
C ILE A 4 31.81 -23.14 18.98
N GLY A 5 32.40 -22.33 19.87
CA GLY A 5 31.76 -21.12 20.40
C GLY A 5 31.45 -20.09 19.32
N LEU A 6 32.40 -19.81 18.41
CA LEU A 6 32.18 -18.90 17.28
C LEU A 6 31.13 -19.41 16.30
N LEU A 7 31.12 -20.72 16.01
CA LEU A 7 30.09 -21.34 15.17
C LEU A 7 28.70 -21.23 15.79
N ALA A 8 28.56 -21.51 17.09
CA ALA A 8 27.29 -21.37 17.80
C ALA A 8 26.80 -19.91 17.81
N LEU A 9 27.71 -18.95 18.00
CA LEU A 9 27.40 -17.52 17.98
C LEU A 9 26.91 -17.08 16.59
N GLY A 10 27.57 -17.54 15.52
CA GLY A 10 27.18 -17.27 14.14
C GLY A 10 25.80 -17.83 13.79
N LEU A 11 25.50 -19.05 14.24
CA LEU A 11 24.18 -19.67 14.03
C LEU A 11 23.07 -18.95 14.80
N LEU A 12 23.34 -18.51 16.03
CA LEU A 12 22.39 -17.72 16.82
C LEU A 12 22.12 -16.37 16.16
N ALA A 13 23.16 -15.66 15.70
CA ALA A 13 23.00 -14.40 15.01
C ALA A 13 22.21 -14.55 13.70
N ALA A 14 22.49 -15.60 12.92
CA ALA A 14 21.74 -15.91 11.70
C ALA A 14 20.26 -16.22 12.00
N GLY A 15 19.99 -17.04 13.03
CA GLY A 15 18.63 -17.38 13.44
C GLY A 15 17.84 -16.16 13.90
N ILE A 16 18.47 -15.28 14.70
CA ILE A 16 17.87 -14.02 15.15
C ILE A 16 17.57 -13.11 13.95
N GLY A 17 18.49 -12.99 12.99
CA GLY A 17 18.27 -12.19 11.78
C GLY A 17 17.08 -12.67 10.96
N VAL A 18 16.98 -13.98 10.71
CA VAL A 18 15.84 -14.58 10.00
C VAL A 18 14.54 -14.36 10.77
N TRP A 19 14.54 -14.54 12.09
CA TRP A 19 13.36 -14.33 12.92
C TRP A 19 12.87 -12.88 12.88
N PHE A 20 13.78 -11.91 13.04
CA PHE A 20 13.45 -10.49 12.98
C PHE A 20 12.89 -10.10 11.61
N GLN A 21 13.49 -10.59 10.53
CA GLN A 21 13.02 -10.32 9.18
C GLN A 21 11.64 -10.95 8.92
N TRP A 22 11.41 -12.15 9.44
CA TRP A 22 10.12 -12.83 9.33
C TRP A 22 9.01 -12.11 10.11
N GLN A 23 9.34 -11.59 11.31
CA GLN A 23 8.41 -10.79 12.10
C GLN A 23 8.06 -9.44 11.43
N GLN A 24 8.96 -8.89 10.60
CA GLN A 24 8.77 -7.63 9.86
C GLN A 24 7.92 -7.74 8.58
N THR A 25 7.53 -8.93 8.15
CA THR A 25 6.68 -9.09 6.95
C THR A 25 5.36 -9.79 7.27
N ARG A 26 5.22 -10.34 8.48
CA ARG A 26 4.08 -11.18 8.86
C ARG A 26 2.78 -10.36 8.97
N ARG A 27 2.85 -9.09 9.40
CA ARG A 27 1.64 -8.27 9.60
C ARG A 27 1.10 -7.75 8.27
N CYS A 28 1.94 -7.27 7.36
CA CYS A 28 1.58 -6.94 5.98
C CYS A 28 1.03 -8.16 5.26
N LEU A 29 1.68 -9.32 5.36
CA LEU A 29 1.19 -10.53 4.71
C LEU A 29 -0.19 -10.95 5.26
N ALA A 30 -0.43 -10.82 6.57
CA ALA A 30 -1.73 -11.11 7.17
C ALA A 30 -2.81 -10.08 6.76
N PHE A 31 -2.44 -8.81 6.61
CA PHE A 31 -3.34 -7.71 6.25
C PHE A 31 -3.71 -7.72 4.77
N TYR A 32 -2.70 -7.67 3.89
CA TYR A 32 -2.87 -7.69 2.44
C TYR A 32 -3.32 -9.06 1.96
N GLY A 33 -2.82 -10.13 2.57
CA GLY A 33 -2.92 -11.52 2.11
C GLY A 33 -1.96 -11.83 0.96
N THR A 34 -1.58 -13.10 0.83
CA THR A 34 -0.53 -13.58 -0.08
C THR A 34 -0.65 -13.05 -1.51
N ARG A 35 -1.83 -13.16 -2.12
CA ARG A 35 -2.07 -12.72 -3.50
C ARG A 35 -1.89 -11.21 -3.70
N ALA A 36 -2.43 -10.39 -2.78
CA ALA A 36 -2.33 -8.93 -2.91
C ALA A 36 -0.90 -8.46 -2.62
N THR A 37 -0.21 -9.05 -1.63
CA THR A 37 1.21 -8.75 -1.37
C THR A 37 2.08 -9.08 -2.58
N GLU A 38 1.82 -10.21 -3.23
CA GLU A 38 2.55 -10.61 -4.43
C GLU A 38 2.32 -9.62 -5.58
N GLN A 39 1.06 -9.23 -5.83
CA GLN A 39 0.74 -8.26 -6.88
C GLN A 39 1.32 -6.87 -6.59
N ILE A 40 1.17 -6.36 -5.36
CA ILE A 40 1.76 -5.07 -4.97
C ILE A 40 3.29 -5.08 -5.19
N SER A 41 3.95 -6.21 -4.92
CA SER A 41 5.40 -6.33 -5.08
C SER A 41 5.82 -6.49 -6.54
N LYS A 42 5.17 -7.38 -7.28
CA LYS A 42 5.66 -7.89 -8.58
C LYS A 42 4.89 -7.42 -9.79
N SER A 43 3.69 -6.87 -9.65
CA SER A 43 2.86 -6.57 -10.83
C SER A 43 3.58 -5.61 -11.78
N PRO A 44 3.66 -5.91 -13.09
CA PRO A 44 4.34 -5.06 -14.06
C PRO A 44 3.65 -3.71 -14.26
N PHE A 45 2.35 -3.60 -14.03
CA PHE A 45 1.59 -2.38 -14.31
C PHE A 45 0.94 -1.81 -13.05
N VAL A 46 0.98 -0.48 -12.93
CA VAL A 46 0.38 0.25 -11.81
C VAL A 46 -0.31 1.50 -12.32
N GLU A 47 -1.57 1.66 -11.95
CA GLU A 47 -2.33 2.88 -12.20
C GLU A 47 -2.61 3.63 -10.89
N LEU A 48 -2.60 4.95 -11.00
CA LEU A 48 -2.98 5.89 -9.96
C LEU A 48 -4.38 6.42 -10.28
N TRP A 49 -5.34 6.14 -9.42
CA TRP A 49 -6.72 6.57 -9.58
C TRP A 49 -7.02 7.65 -8.54
N GLN A 50 -7.39 8.85 -8.97
CA GLN A 50 -7.97 9.84 -8.06
C GLN A 50 -9.45 9.55 -7.93
N LEU A 51 -9.90 9.30 -6.71
CA LEU A 51 -11.27 8.91 -6.44
C LEU A 51 -12.07 10.14 -6.04
N LYS A 52 -13.31 10.23 -6.52
CA LYS A 52 -14.30 11.13 -5.95
C LYS A 52 -15.57 10.37 -5.59
N PRO A 53 -16.32 10.86 -4.59
CA PRO A 53 -17.65 10.33 -4.32
C PRO A 53 -18.52 10.53 -5.56
N LEU A 54 -19.19 9.47 -6.00
CA LEU A 54 -20.16 9.55 -7.09
C LEU A 54 -21.28 10.50 -6.66
N SER A 55 -21.36 11.69 -7.27
CA SER A 55 -22.42 12.66 -6.97
C SER A 55 -23.77 12.12 -7.44
N GLY A 56 -24.65 11.76 -6.50
CA GLY A 56 -26.03 11.40 -6.84
C GLY A 56 -26.72 10.33 -6.00
N GLY A 57 -26.14 9.86 -4.89
CA GLY A 57 -26.84 8.89 -4.05
C GLY A 57 -26.22 8.72 -2.68
N ARG A 58 -27.06 8.78 -1.65
CA ARG A 58 -26.78 8.49 -0.24
C ARG A 58 -25.87 7.25 -0.11
N HIS A 59 -24.62 7.44 0.32
CA HIS A 59 -23.67 6.41 0.81
C HIS A 59 -23.79 5.04 0.12
N THR A 60 -23.48 4.96 -1.18
CA THR A 60 -23.69 3.74 -1.98
C THR A 60 -22.49 2.79 -2.01
N GLY A 61 -21.37 3.10 -1.36
CA GLY A 61 -20.14 2.30 -1.44
C GLY A 61 -19.32 2.54 -2.71
N ARG A 62 -19.79 3.40 -3.62
CA ARG A 62 -19.24 3.49 -4.98
C ARG A 62 -18.45 4.77 -5.19
N LEU A 63 -17.14 4.59 -5.34
CA LEU A 63 -16.20 5.62 -5.76
C LEU A 63 -16.02 5.57 -7.27
N GLU A 64 -15.97 6.73 -7.89
CA GLU A 64 -15.62 6.86 -9.31
C GLU A 64 -14.18 7.38 -9.43
N ALA A 65 -13.40 6.74 -10.31
CA ALA A 65 -12.08 7.23 -10.67
C ALA A 65 -12.25 8.42 -11.62
N VAL A 66 -11.96 9.62 -11.13
CA VAL A 66 -12.07 10.86 -11.89
C VAL A 66 -10.84 11.10 -12.74
N LEU A 67 -9.70 10.59 -12.30
CA LEU A 67 -8.45 10.60 -13.05
C LEU A 67 -7.80 9.23 -12.93
N VAL A 68 -7.34 8.68 -14.05
CA VAL A 68 -6.58 7.43 -14.12
C VAL A 68 -5.27 7.73 -14.84
N GLU A 69 -4.16 7.64 -14.11
CA GLU A 69 -2.81 7.84 -14.65
C GLU A 69 -2.03 6.53 -14.61
N ASP A 70 -1.36 6.17 -15.70
CA ASP A 70 -0.39 5.07 -15.70
C ASP A 70 0.90 5.56 -15.05
N ILE A 71 1.24 4.96 -13.91
CA ILE A 71 2.43 5.29 -13.11
C ILE A 71 3.45 4.15 -13.13
N THR A 72 3.32 3.22 -14.07
CA THR A 72 4.21 2.05 -14.21
C THR A 72 5.69 2.43 -14.24
N GLU A 73 6.04 3.53 -14.90
CA GLU A 73 7.41 4.04 -15.02
C GLU A 73 7.72 5.22 -14.07
N ALA A 74 6.83 5.52 -13.13
CA ALA A 74 6.99 6.66 -12.23
C ALA A 74 8.24 6.49 -11.35
N LYS A 75 9.08 7.55 -11.32
CA LYS A 75 10.26 7.60 -10.44
C LYS A 75 9.81 7.48 -8.99
N GLY A 76 10.35 6.49 -8.27
CA GLY A 76 9.98 6.22 -6.87
C GLY A 76 8.97 5.09 -6.68
N LEU A 77 8.37 4.53 -7.74
CA LEU A 77 7.44 3.40 -7.62
C LEU A 77 8.07 2.18 -6.92
N VAL A 78 9.35 1.91 -7.18
CA VAL A 78 10.09 0.82 -6.51
C VAL A 78 10.17 1.05 -5.00
N HIS A 79 10.42 2.29 -4.56
CA HIS A 79 10.45 2.65 -3.15
C HIS A 79 9.05 2.61 -2.52
N LEU A 80 8.03 3.04 -3.26
CA LEU A 80 6.63 2.93 -2.86
C LEU A 80 6.25 1.48 -2.58
N ARG A 81 6.48 0.57 -3.54
CA ARG A 81 6.14 -0.85 -3.40
C ARG A 81 6.84 -1.48 -2.20
N ARG A 82 8.12 -1.16 -2.02
CA ARG A 82 8.87 -1.63 -0.87
C ARG A 82 8.30 -1.08 0.44
N GLY A 83 7.94 0.21 0.45
CA GLY A 83 7.28 0.85 1.57
C GLY A 83 5.96 0.18 1.97
N LEU A 84 5.14 -0.18 0.97
CA LEU A 84 3.84 -0.82 1.15
C LEU A 84 3.90 -2.26 1.68
N VAL A 85 5.04 -2.94 1.55
CA VAL A 85 5.18 -4.36 1.96
C VAL A 85 6.01 -4.51 3.24
N GLU A 86 6.56 -3.42 3.77
CA GLU A 86 7.35 -3.41 5.00
C GLU A 86 6.48 -3.03 6.21
N ASP A 87 6.35 -3.95 7.19
CA ASP A 87 5.53 -3.72 8.39
C ASP A 87 5.95 -2.47 9.16
N ALA A 88 7.22 -2.10 9.12
CA ALA A 88 7.79 -0.96 9.85
C ALA A 88 7.23 0.41 9.40
N ASN A 89 6.68 0.48 8.18
CA ASN A 89 6.12 1.73 7.64
C ASN A 89 4.68 1.97 8.09
N PHE A 90 4.05 0.97 8.71
CA PHE A 90 2.68 1.04 9.18
C PHE A 90 2.61 1.18 10.70
N GLN A 91 1.65 1.98 11.15
CA GLN A 91 1.29 2.06 12.56
C GLN A 91 0.26 0.98 12.88
N TRP A 92 0.76 -0.20 13.25
CA TRP A 92 -0.04 -1.31 13.75
C TRP A 92 -0.51 -1.02 15.18
N VAL A 93 -1.68 -0.40 15.32
CA VAL A 93 -2.32 -0.25 16.63
C VAL A 93 -3.05 -1.55 16.96
N GLU A 94 -2.58 -2.29 17.97
CA GLU A 94 -3.31 -3.43 18.53
C GLU A 94 -4.67 -2.92 19.06
N GLY A 95 -5.74 -3.28 18.35
CA GLY A 95 -7.11 -2.90 18.74
C GLY A 95 -7.81 -1.91 17.81
N ASN A 96 -7.12 -1.21 16.90
CA ASN A 96 -7.80 -0.37 15.88
C ASN A 96 -8.20 -1.19 14.65
N THR A 97 -8.79 -2.36 14.90
CA THR A 97 -9.78 -2.95 13.99
C THR A 97 -11.11 -2.28 14.29
N GLU A 98 -11.19 -0.96 14.14
CA GLU A 98 -12.49 -0.38 13.81
C GLU A 98 -12.88 -1.00 12.46
N ARG A 99 -13.61 -2.11 12.56
CA ARG A 99 -14.23 -2.86 11.45
C ARG A 99 -15.33 -2.04 10.77
N ALA A 100 -15.51 -0.78 11.16
CA ALA A 100 -16.41 0.13 10.51
C ALA A 100 -15.79 0.53 9.15
N PRO A 101 -16.49 0.29 8.03
CA PRO A 101 -16.10 0.87 6.76
C PRO A 101 -15.96 2.37 6.95
N LEU A 102 -14.82 2.94 6.55
CA LEU A 102 -14.75 4.39 6.36
C LEU A 102 -15.85 4.77 5.37
N ALA A 103 -16.56 5.86 5.65
CA ALA A 103 -17.59 6.37 4.76
C ALA A 103 -17.01 6.47 3.35
N ASP A 104 -17.80 6.12 2.34
CA ASP A 104 -17.32 6.00 0.95
C ASP A 104 -16.62 7.25 0.44
N ALA A 105 -16.92 8.41 1.03
CA ALA A 105 -16.30 9.69 0.73
C ALA A 105 -14.92 9.94 1.37
N ALA A 106 -14.40 9.00 2.17
CA ALA A 106 -13.12 9.16 2.86
C ALA A 106 -11.91 8.80 1.99
N TRP A 107 -12.09 8.12 0.87
CA TRP A 107 -10.98 7.63 0.07
C TRP A 107 -10.62 8.64 -1.02
N ASP A 108 -9.41 9.18 -0.94
CA ASP A 108 -8.91 10.18 -1.88
C ASP A 108 -8.32 9.54 -3.14
N LEU A 109 -7.69 8.36 -2.97
CA LEU A 109 -6.80 7.79 -3.97
C LEU A 109 -6.83 6.27 -3.98
N ALA A 110 -6.67 5.68 -5.16
CA ALA A 110 -6.44 4.26 -5.37
C ALA A 110 -5.12 4.03 -6.12
N LEU A 111 -4.38 3.02 -5.68
CA LEU A 111 -3.31 2.38 -6.43
C LEU A 111 -3.83 1.04 -6.94
N VAL A 112 -3.82 0.87 -8.26
CA VAL A 112 -4.35 -0.34 -8.91
C VAL A 112 -3.20 -1.10 -9.55
N PHE A 113 -2.96 -2.31 -9.05
CA PHE A 113 -1.92 -3.22 -9.50
C PHE A 113 -2.54 -4.32 -10.34
N PHE A 114 -1.97 -4.60 -11.52
CA PHE A 114 -2.45 -5.66 -12.40
C PHE A 114 -1.31 -6.32 -13.19
N ASP A 115 -1.48 -7.60 -13.50
CA ASP A 115 -0.43 -8.43 -14.07
C ASP A 115 -0.35 -8.38 -15.60
N SER A 116 -1.42 -7.91 -16.25
CA SER A 116 -1.52 -7.82 -17.71
C SER A 116 -2.25 -6.55 -18.13
N LYS A 117 -1.88 -5.96 -19.26
CA LYS A 117 -2.60 -4.83 -19.87
C LYS A 117 -4.07 -5.14 -20.18
N GLN A 118 -4.44 -6.43 -20.24
CA GLN A 118 -5.85 -6.82 -20.26
C GLN A 118 -6.45 -6.57 -18.88
N ARG A 119 -7.25 -5.49 -18.79
CA ARG A 119 -7.95 -5.04 -17.58
C ARG A 119 -9.05 -6.01 -17.15
N ASN A 120 -8.67 -7.20 -16.68
CA ASN A 120 -9.58 -8.13 -16.05
C ASN A 120 -9.83 -7.68 -14.61
N GLU A 121 -11.07 -7.32 -14.28
CA GLU A 121 -11.44 -6.85 -12.94
C GLU A 121 -11.15 -7.87 -11.83
N SER A 122 -11.08 -9.16 -12.17
CA SER A 122 -10.83 -10.27 -11.25
C SER A 122 -9.34 -10.48 -10.92
N GLU A 123 -8.43 -9.74 -11.57
CA GLU A 123 -6.98 -9.90 -11.43
C GLU A 123 -6.28 -8.63 -10.97
N ARG A 124 -7.02 -7.59 -10.58
CA ARG A 124 -6.45 -6.37 -10.02
C ARG A 124 -6.45 -6.38 -8.49
N THR A 125 -5.35 -5.91 -7.91
CA THR A 125 -5.31 -5.51 -6.50
C THR A 125 -5.49 -4.00 -6.43
N VAL A 126 -6.55 -3.55 -5.78
CA VAL A 126 -6.82 -2.11 -5.58
C VAL A 126 -6.55 -1.77 -4.12
N VAL A 127 -5.60 -0.87 -3.91
CA VAL A 127 -5.23 -0.33 -2.61
C VAL A 127 -5.76 1.09 -2.54
N VAL A 128 -6.69 1.37 -1.64
CA VAL A 128 -7.24 2.72 -1.45
C VAL A 128 -6.60 3.39 -0.24
N ILE A 129 -6.38 4.69 -0.37
CA ILE A 129 -5.71 5.54 0.60
C ILE A 129 -6.60 6.74 0.89
N ASP A 130 -6.81 6.99 2.17
CA ASP A 130 -7.41 8.18 2.75
C ASP A 130 -6.27 8.96 3.40
N PHE A 131 -5.95 10.17 2.94
CA PHE A 131 -4.93 10.98 3.59
C PHE A 131 -5.47 11.75 4.80
N GLY A 132 -6.80 11.86 4.92
CA GLY A 132 -7.50 12.67 5.91
C GLY A 132 -7.10 14.14 5.86
N GLU A 133 -7.55 14.90 6.87
CA GLU A 133 -7.12 16.30 7.05
C GLU A 133 -5.62 16.44 7.33
N ASN A 134 -5.00 15.39 7.87
CA ASN A 134 -3.58 15.36 8.20
C ASN A 134 -2.96 14.04 7.72
N SER A 135 -1.95 14.13 6.84
CA SER A 135 -1.27 12.98 6.24
C SER A 135 -0.64 11.99 7.23
N GLN A 136 -0.48 12.37 8.50
CA GLN A 136 -0.04 11.44 9.57
C GLN A 136 -1.15 10.50 10.07
N LYS A 137 -2.41 10.86 9.81
CA LYS A 137 -3.59 10.03 10.07
C LYS A 137 -4.04 9.28 8.81
N ALA A 138 -3.21 9.26 7.77
CA ALA A 138 -3.54 8.59 6.53
C ALA A 138 -3.78 7.10 6.78
N ASN A 139 -4.85 6.58 6.21
CA ASN A 139 -5.26 5.19 6.33
C ASN A 139 -5.20 4.50 4.97
N LEU A 140 -4.91 3.21 5.00
CA LEU A 140 -4.84 2.37 3.81
C LEU A 140 -5.71 1.12 4.00
N THR A 141 -6.39 0.72 2.94
CA THR A 141 -7.05 -0.59 2.85
C THR A 141 -6.96 -1.20 1.46
N VAL A 142 -7.25 -2.50 1.37
CA VAL A 142 -7.35 -3.26 0.12
C VAL A 142 -8.82 -3.48 -0.19
N VAL A 143 -9.26 -3.08 -1.37
CA VAL A 143 -10.65 -3.29 -1.80
C VAL A 143 -10.97 -4.78 -1.79
N GLY A 144 -12.12 -5.15 -1.21
CA GLY A 144 -12.55 -6.53 -1.06
C GLY A 144 -11.95 -7.28 0.13
N ARG A 145 -11.13 -6.63 0.97
CA ARG A 145 -10.67 -7.21 2.24
C ARG A 145 -11.09 -6.35 3.43
N PRO A 146 -11.47 -6.98 4.56
CA PRO A 146 -11.79 -6.25 5.78
C PRO A 146 -10.51 -5.77 6.46
N GLY A 147 -10.53 -4.54 6.97
CA GLY A 147 -9.47 -3.97 7.79
C GLY A 147 -8.91 -2.68 7.21
N ARG A 148 -8.19 -1.93 8.05
CA ARG A 148 -7.46 -0.73 7.66
C ARG A 148 -6.18 -0.64 8.47
N VAL A 149 -5.19 0.05 7.94
CA VAL A 149 -3.92 0.30 8.64
C VAL A 149 -3.52 1.75 8.48
N ALA A 150 -3.03 2.36 9.57
CA ALA A 150 -2.53 3.72 9.53
C ALA A 150 -1.13 3.74 8.90
N LEU A 151 -0.93 4.64 7.93
CA LEU A 151 0.34 4.85 7.23
C LEU A 151 1.38 5.62 8.06
N GLY A 152 0.95 6.30 9.12
CA GLY A 152 1.85 7.03 10.02
C GLY A 152 2.79 8.01 9.28
N LYS A 153 4.11 7.80 9.42
CA LYS A 153 5.13 8.66 8.79
C LYS A 153 5.19 8.51 7.27
N MET A 154 4.82 7.34 6.74
CA MET A 154 4.78 7.08 5.29
C MET A 154 3.71 7.91 4.59
N GLY A 155 2.60 8.23 5.28
CA GLY A 155 1.49 8.98 4.69
C GLY A 155 1.88 10.35 4.13
N LYS A 156 2.79 11.07 4.81
CA LYS A 156 3.33 12.34 4.29
C LYS A 156 4.15 12.15 3.02
N GLY A 157 5.09 11.19 3.02
CA GLY A 157 5.94 10.91 1.87
C GLY A 157 5.14 10.42 0.66
N LEU A 158 4.14 9.59 0.92
CA LEU A 158 3.21 9.10 -0.08
C LEU A 158 2.39 10.24 -0.72
N LYS A 159 1.84 11.14 0.09
CA LYS A 159 1.09 12.30 -0.40
C LYS A 159 1.95 13.18 -1.30
N THR A 160 3.16 13.54 -0.86
CA THR A 160 4.09 14.36 -1.65
C THR A 160 4.51 13.66 -2.95
N TRP A 161 4.72 12.34 -2.93
CA TRP A 161 5.07 11.59 -4.12
C TRP A 161 3.91 11.54 -5.13
N VAL A 162 2.68 11.32 -4.65
CA VAL A 162 1.46 11.37 -5.48
C VAL A 162 1.32 12.75 -6.13
N GLU A 163 1.40 13.83 -5.35
CA GLU A 163 1.28 15.20 -5.84
C GLU A 163 2.39 15.53 -6.87
N SER A 164 3.61 15.05 -6.65
CA SER A 164 4.71 15.22 -7.60
C SER A 164 4.51 14.41 -8.88
N THR A 165 3.91 13.22 -8.81
CA THR A 165 3.70 12.35 -9.96
C THR A 165 2.55 12.88 -10.82
N ALA A 166 1.46 13.32 -10.19
CA ALA A 166 0.33 13.97 -10.86
C ALA A 166 0.69 15.33 -11.47
N ASN A 167 1.62 16.08 -10.87
CA ASN A 167 2.13 17.33 -11.48
C ASN A 167 3.19 17.09 -12.56
N GLY A 168 3.87 15.93 -12.52
CA GLY A 168 4.90 15.55 -13.48
C GLY A 168 4.32 15.04 -14.80
N SER A 169 3.20 14.33 -14.76
CA SER A 169 2.46 13.84 -15.94
C SER A 169 1.97 14.98 -16.84
N VAL A 170 1.58 16.12 -16.24
CA VAL A 170 1.12 17.33 -16.95
C VAL A 170 2.22 17.98 -17.80
N ARG A 171 3.50 17.70 -17.54
CA ARG A 171 4.63 18.42 -18.14
C ARG A 171 5.26 17.72 -19.36
N THR A 172 4.74 16.56 -19.77
CA THR A 172 5.27 15.78 -20.91
C THR A 172 4.52 15.97 -22.24
N ASP A 173 3.54 16.88 -22.30
CA ASP A 173 2.78 17.17 -23.53
C ASP A 173 3.29 18.42 -24.29
N PHE A 174 4.60 18.51 -24.56
CA PHE A 174 5.18 19.54 -25.45
C PHE A 174 6.18 18.96 -26.44
#